data_AF-A0AAN6YYI1-F1
#
_entry.id   AF-A0AAN6YYI1-F1
#
_cell.length_a   1.000
_cell.length_b   1.000
_cell.length_c   1.000
_cell.angle_alpha   90.00
_cell.angle_beta   90.00
_cell.angle_gamma   90.00
#
_symmetry.space_group_name_H-M   'P 1'
#
loop_
_entity.id
_entity.type
_entity.pdbx_description
1 polymer ?
#
loop_
_entity_poly.entity_id
_entity_poly.type
_entity_poly.pdbx_seq_one_letter_code
_entity_poly.pdbx_strand_id
1 'polypeptide(L)'
;MVCYDPATRAQAVALKLVANSQIEAITGLNPRTIKSFPALVLEKHVCDAPKSGRPSKQGAKKDAVLEKVRQDWFGQLGNTISPMTVWRILRAAGMKKTKPAHWKRVIWSDETSVVMNHRRGGYRVWRTPEEKFFWGCFSYDSKGPCHIWHPETPQERKAAQKDLEELNAKLEPIPHEQ
;
A
#
# COMPACT_ATOMS: atom_id res chain seq x y z
N MET A 1 -8.89 -32.12 15.62
CA MET A 1 -9.40 -31.74 16.96
C MET A 1 -10.77 -31.14 16.74
N VAL A 2 -11.82 -31.85 17.13
CA VAL A 2 -13.21 -31.39 16.96
C VAL A 2 -13.40 -30.19 17.88
N CYS A 3 -13.81 -29.05 17.33
CA CYS A 3 -14.16 -27.87 18.10
C CYS A 3 -15.65 -27.98 18.41
N TYR A 4 -15.99 -28.23 19.67
CA TYR A 4 -17.38 -28.21 20.11
C TYR A 4 -17.79 -26.77 20.37
N ASP A 5 -19.02 -26.41 20.02
CA ASP A 5 -19.50 -25.07 20.28
C ASP A 5 -19.63 -24.82 21.81
N PRO A 6 -19.56 -23.55 22.23
CA PRO A 6 -19.68 -23.19 23.65
C PRO A 6 -20.99 -23.66 24.30
N ALA A 7 -22.12 -23.69 23.59
CA ALA A 7 -23.40 -24.08 24.15
C ALA A 7 -23.44 -25.58 24.48
N THR A 8 -22.94 -26.43 23.58
CA THR A 8 -22.79 -27.88 23.79
C THR A 8 -21.87 -28.18 24.98
N ARG A 9 -20.78 -27.43 25.13
CA ARG A 9 -19.89 -27.56 26.30
C ARG A 9 -20.55 -27.10 27.59
N ALA A 10 -21.26 -25.98 27.57
CA ALA A 10 -22.00 -25.49 28.73
C ALA A 10 -23.06 -26.50 29.19
N GLN A 11 -23.80 -27.08 28.24
CA GLN A 11 -24.78 -28.14 28.51
C GLN A 11 -24.12 -29.37 29.14
N ALA A 12 -22.97 -29.81 28.60
CA ALA A 12 -22.25 -30.96 29.15
C ALA A 12 -21.70 -30.72 30.57
N VAL A 13 -21.22 -29.50 30.86
CA VAL A 13 -20.74 -29.13 32.21
C VAL A 13 -21.92 -29.02 33.19
N ALA A 14 -23.06 -28.48 32.75
CA ALA A 14 -24.28 -28.43 33.58
C ALA A 14 -24.82 -29.83 33.92
N LEU A 15 -24.73 -30.77 32.97
CA LEU A 15 -25.17 -32.15 33.14
C LEU A 15 -24.14 -33.03 33.87
N LYS A 16 -23.03 -32.49 34.40
CA LYS A 16 -21.94 -33.29 34.95
C LYS A 16 -22.31 -34.11 36.20
N LEU A 17 -23.44 -33.80 36.82
CA LEU A 17 -24.03 -34.59 37.92
C LEU A 17 -24.69 -35.90 37.46
N VAL A 18 -24.88 -36.06 36.15
CA VAL A 18 -25.54 -37.20 35.49
C VAL A 18 -24.49 -38.20 34.97
N ALA A 19 -24.88 -39.44 34.72
CA ALA A 19 -23.99 -40.46 34.18
C ALA A 19 -23.39 -40.04 32.81
N ASN A 20 -22.09 -40.29 32.60
CA ASN A 20 -21.39 -39.86 31.38
C ASN A 20 -22.02 -40.41 30.09
N SER A 21 -22.63 -41.59 30.12
CA SER A 21 -23.35 -42.20 28.97
C SER A 21 -24.58 -41.39 28.56
N GLN A 22 -25.29 -40.80 29.52
CA GLN A 22 -26.44 -39.93 29.24
C GLN A 22 -25.99 -38.59 28.68
N ILE A 23 -24.87 -38.05 29.17
CA ILE A 23 -24.26 -36.83 28.63
C ILE A 23 -23.83 -37.05 27.17
N GLU A 24 -23.22 -38.18 26.85
CA GLU A 24 -22.86 -38.56 25.48
C GLU A 24 -24.10 -38.65 24.59
N ALA A 25 -25.18 -39.31 25.05
CA ALA A 25 -26.42 -39.42 24.29
C ALA A 25 -27.09 -38.06 24.00
N ILE A 26 -27.02 -37.12 24.95
CA ILE A 26 -27.65 -35.79 24.81
C ILE A 26 -26.79 -34.83 23.98
N THR A 27 -25.48 -34.83 24.20
CA THR A 27 -24.56 -33.80 23.66
C THR A 27 -23.73 -34.30 22.47
N GLY A 28 -23.67 -35.61 22.24
CA GLY A 28 -22.79 -36.23 21.24
C GLY A 28 -21.29 -36.11 21.54
N LEU A 29 -20.92 -35.67 22.74
CA LEU A 29 -19.52 -35.52 23.14
C LEU A 29 -18.87 -36.87 23.43
N ASN A 30 -17.62 -37.01 23.00
CA ASN A 30 -16.85 -38.22 23.30
C ASN A 30 -16.69 -38.40 24.83
N PRO A 31 -16.90 -39.61 25.39
CA PRO A 31 -16.76 -39.90 26.82
C PRO A 31 -15.42 -39.45 27.42
N ARG A 32 -14.34 -39.50 26.64
CA ARG A 32 -13.02 -39.04 27.04
C ARG A 32 -12.98 -37.53 27.30
N THR A 33 -13.68 -36.76 26.47
CA THR A 33 -13.85 -35.31 26.65
C THR A 33 -14.75 -35.03 27.84
N ILE A 34 -15.85 -35.76 28.00
CA ILE A 34 -16.78 -35.61 29.14
C ILE A 34 -16.05 -35.85 30.47
N LYS A 35 -15.18 -36.86 30.55
CA LYS A 35 -14.38 -37.16 31.75
C LYS A 35 -13.42 -36.03 32.15
N SER A 36 -12.97 -35.23 31.18
CA SER A 36 -12.06 -34.10 31.45
C SER A 36 -12.74 -32.84 31.98
N PHE A 37 -14.08 -32.77 31.93
CA PHE A 37 -14.79 -31.60 32.45
C PHE A 37 -14.85 -31.58 33.99
N PRO A 38 -14.64 -30.40 34.59
CA PRO A 38 -14.78 -30.21 36.03
C PRO A 38 -16.24 -30.14 36.45
N ALA A 39 -16.51 -30.33 37.75
CA ALA A 39 -17.85 -30.28 38.32
C ALA A 39 -18.42 -28.86 38.49
N LEU A 40 -17.56 -27.83 38.45
CA LEU A 40 -17.95 -26.43 38.59
C LEU A 40 -18.16 -25.79 37.20
N VAL A 41 -19.27 -25.09 37.03
CA VAL A 41 -19.58 -24.32 35.83
C VAL A 41 -18.84 -22.98 35.91
N LEU A 42 -17.66 -22.90 35.30
CA LEU A 42 -16.91 -21.65 35.11
C LEU A 42 -16.74 -21.37 33.63
N GLU A 43 -16.70 -20.10 33.25
CA GLU A 43 -16.57 -19.65 31.85
C GLU A 43 -15.34 -20.25 31.14
N LYS A 44 -14.22 -20.38 31.86
CA LYS A 44 -12.98 -21.03 31.36
C LYS A 44 -13.14 -22.50 30.98
N HIS A 45 -14.23 -23.16 31.39
CA HIS A 45 -14.53 -24.56 31.05
C HIS A 45 -15.41 -24.67 29.80
N VAL A 46 -16.12 -23.59 29.48
CA VAL A 46 -16.98 -23.45 28.31
C VAL A 46 -16.17 -22.95 27.12
N CYS A 47 -15.34 -21.92 27.32
CA CYS A 47 -14.52 -21.30 26.29
C CYS A 47 -13.16 -22.00 26.13
N ASP A 48 -12.74 -22.25 24.89
CA ASP A 48 -11.38 -22.70 24.61
C ASP A 48 -10.37 -21.57 24.87
N ALA A 49 -9.27 -21.92 25.56
CA ALA A 49 -8.16 -21.00 25.68
C ALA A 49 -7.56 -20.69 24.30
N PRO A 50 -7.06 -19.46 24.08
CA PRO A 50 -6.33 -19.13 22.86
C PRO A 50 -5.17 -20.11 22.67
N LYS A 51 -5.15 -20.81 21.53
CA LYS A 51 -4.06 -21.75 21.23
C LYS A 51 -2.76 -20.95 21.07
N SER A 52 -1.72 -21.35 21.79
CA SER A 52 -0.38 -20.79 21.60
C SER A 52 0.07 -21.06 20.16
N GLY A 53 0.11 -20.01 19.35
CA GLY A 53 0.59 -20.08 17.98
C GLY A 53 2.10 -20.34 17.91
N ARG A 54 2.58 -20.65 16.70
CA ARG A 54 4.02 -20.78 16.44
C ARG A 54 4.75 -19.48 16.79
N PRO A 55 5.85 -19.51 17.58
CA PRO A 55 6.65 -18.32 17.86
C PRO A 55 7.11 -17.66 16.56
N SER A 56 6.84 -16.36 16.40
CA SER A 56 7.24 -15.65 15.19
C SER A 56 8.72 -15.27 15.26
N LYS A 57 9.51 -15.59 14.22
CA LYS A 57 10.90 -15.13 14.07
C LYS A 57 11.02 -13.61 13.80
N GLN A 58 9.90 -12.89 13.82
CA GLN A 58 9.82 -11.49 13.39
C GLN A 58 10.24 -10.51 14.49
N GLY A 59 10.21 -10.90 15.77
CA GLY A 59 10.45 -10.01 16.92
C GLY A 59 11.69 -9.13 16.77
N ALA A 60 12.86 -9.75 16.59
CA ALA A 60 14.14 -9.04 16.49
C ALA A 60 14.26 -8.13 15.24
N LYS A 61 13.49 -8.38 14.19
CA LYS A 61 13.55 -7.59 12.93
C LYS A 61 12.52 -6.45 12.90
N LYS A 62 11.54 -6.44 13.81
CA LYS A 62 10.49 -5.42 13.85
C LYS A 62 11.07 -4.05 14.15
N ASP A 63 11.87 -3.96 15.21
CA ASP A 63 12.36 -2.66 15.69
C ASP A 63 13.33 -2.03 14.69
N ALA A 64 14.22 -2.83 14.08
CA ALA A 64 15.13 -2.37 13.03
C ALA A 64 14.39 -1.87 11.77
N VAL A 65 13.29 -2.55 11.37
CA VAL A 65 12.45 -2.12 10.24
C VAL A 65 11.74 -0.80 10.55
N LEU A 66 11.19 -0.66 11.77
CA LEU A 66 10.47 0.54 12.19
C LEU A 66 11.41 1.74 12.30
N GLU A 67 12.60 1.56 12.89
CA GLU A 67 13.59 2.63 13.05
C GLU A 67 14.07 3.13 11.69
N LYS A 68 14.36 2.22 10.76
CA LYS A 68 14.79 2.62 9.40
C LYS A 68 13.68 3.36 8.65
N VAL A 69 12.43 2.92 8.74
CA VAL A 69 11.29 3.57 8.05
C VAL A 69 10.97 4.95 8.66
N ARG A 70 11.27 5.16 9.94
CA ARG A 70 11.19 6.50 10.55
C ARG A 70 12.26 7.45 9.99
N GLN A 71 13.46 6.95 9.75
CA GLN A 71 14.58 7.73 9.22
C GLN A 71 14.49 7.96 7.71
N ASP A 72 14.05 6.95 6.95
CA ASP A 72 13.96 6.97 5.49
C ASP A 72 12.53 6.65 5.03
N TRP A 73 11.83 7.69 4.58
CA TRP A 73 10.46 7.59 4.06
C TRP A 73 10.34 6.68 2.83
N PHE A 74 11.44 6.43 2.09
CA PHE A 74 11.42 5.63 0.88
C PHE A 74 11.54 4.13 1.14
N GLY A 75 11.84 3.72 2.39
CA GLY A 75 11.69 2.32 2.82
C GLY A 75 12.55 1.32 2.04
N GLN A 76 13.70 1.73 1.50
CA GLN A 76 14.67 0.81 0.90
C GLN A 76 15.39 0.03 2.02
N LEU A 77 14.67 -0.95 2.56
CA LEU A 77 15.24 -2.01 3.37
C LEU A 77 15.93 -2.96 2.39
N GLY A 78 17.25 -3.08 2.46
CA GLY A 78 18.03 -3.93 1.57
C GLY A 78 17.46 -5.36 1.50
N ASN A 79 17.86 -6.11 0.46
CA ASN A 79 17.29 -7.39 -0.01
C ASN A 79 17.19 -8.54 1.02
N THR A 80 17.52 -8.31 2.29
CA THR A 80 17.55 -9.28 3.38
C THR A 80 16.16 -9.63 3.94
N ILE A 81 15.13 -8.80 3.69
CA ILE A 81 13.78 -9.00 4.24
C ILE A 81 12.75 -9.00 3.10
N SER A 82 11.90 -10.02 3.08
CA SER A 82 10.80 -10.11 2.11
C SER A 82 9.87 -8.88 2.21
N PRO A 83 9.48 -8.25 1.08
CA PRO A 83 8.58 -7.10 1.05
C PRO A 83 7.25 -7.32 1.81
N MET A 84 6.72 -8.56 1.77
CA MET A 84 5.50 -8.90 2.50
C MET A 84 5.68 -8.91 4.02
N THR A 85 6.88 -9.26 4.49
CA THR A 85 7.20 -9.20 5.92
C THR A 85 7.25 -7.75 6.39
N VAL A 86 7.91 -6.88 5.62
CA VAL A 86 7.93 -5.43 5.88
C VAL A 86 6.50 -4.90 5.93
N TRP A 87 5.69 -5.18 4.90
CA TRP A 87 4.31 -4.69 4.84
C TRP A 87 3.45 -5.13 6.04
N ARG A 88 3.57 -6.38 6.51
CA ARG A 88 2.87 -6.87 7.70
C ARG A 88 3.32 -6.14 8.97
N ILE A 89 4.61 -5.89 9.13
CA ILE A 89 5.16 -5.14 10.27
C ILE A 89 4.63 -3.71 10.28
N LEU A 90 4.68 -3.02 9.13
CA LEU A 90 4.19 -1.65 8.99
C LEU A 90 2.69 -1.55 9.29
N ARG A 91 1.88 -2.47 8.78
CA ARG A 91 0.43 -2.54 9.06
C ARG A 91 0.14 -2.79 10.54
N ALA A 92 0.86 -3.71 11.18
CA ALA A 92 0.69 -3.99 12.61
C ALA A 92 1.09 -2.78 13.48
N ALA A 93 2.04 -1.97 13.04
CA ALA A 93 2.44 -0.72 13.68
C ALA A 93 1.50 0.47 13.38
N GLY A 94 0.40 0.25 12.65
CA GLY A 94 -0.59 1.29 12.32
C GLY A 94 -0.14 2.26 11.22
N MET A 95 1.00 2.04 10.57
CA MET A 95 1.45 2.88 9.47
C MET A 95 0.58 2.68 8.22
N LYS A 96 0.11 3.79 7.65
CA LYS A 96 -0.68 3.81 6.42
C LYS A 96 0.21 4.20 5.24
N LYS A 97 -0.03 3.59 4.09
CA LYS A 97 0.60 4.02 2.84
C LYS A 97 0.07 5.42 2.50
N THR A 98 0.87 6.44 2.74
CA THR A 98 0.58 7.80 2.31
C THR A 98 1.20 8.01 0.93
N LYS A 99 0.46 8.66 0.02
CA LYS A 99 1.10 9.19 -1.18
C LYS A 99 2.03 10.33 -0.72
N PRO A 100 3.29 10.40 -1.17
CA PRO A 100 4.21 11.45 -0.72
C PRO A 100 3.57 12.84 -0.88
N ALA A 101 3.65 13.78 0.05
CA ALA A 101 2.95 15.06 -0.16
C ALA A 101 3.56 15.91 -1.30
N HIS A 102 4.82 15.65 -1.67
CA HIS A 102 5.59 16.49 -2.60
C HIS A 102 5.11 16.43 -4.05
N TRP A 103 4.48 15.34 -4.51
CA TRP A 103 4.00 15.26 -5.91
C TRP A 103 2.90 16.27 -6.20
N LYS A 104 2.22 16.80 -5.17
CA LYS A 104 1.27 17.91 -5.33
C LYS A 104 1.95 19.24 -5.71
N ARG A 105 3.25 19.37 -5.47
CA ARG A 105 4.07 20.54 -5.85
C ARG A 105 4.84 20.32 -7.15
N VAL A 106 4.70 19.15 -7.78
CA VAL A 106 5.36 18.84 -9.05
C VAL A 106 4.50 19.37 -10.19
N ILE A 107 5.13 20.17 -11.05
CA ILE A 107 4.56 20.56 -12.34
C ILE A 107 4.98 19.52 -13.36
N TRP A 108 4.00 18.99 -14.09
CA TRP A 108 4.18 18.05 -15.17
C TRP A 108 3.95 18.80 -16.48
N SER A 109 4.94 18.83 -17.37
CA SER A 109 4.75 19.29 -18.75
C SER A 109 4.76 18.10 -19.68
N ASP A 110 3.87 18.08 -20.66
CA ASP A 110 3.86 17.05 -21.69
C ASP A 110 3.52 17.64 -23.07
N GLU A 111 3.99 16.98 -24.11
CA GLU A 111 3.75 17.30 -25.51
C GLU A 111 2.96 16.17 -26.16
N THR A 112 1.77 16.48 -26.65
CA THR A 112 0.89 15.49 -27.28
C THR A 112 0.52 15.95 -28.69
N SER A 113 0.65 15.06 -29.68
CA SER A 113 0.15 15.32 -31.02
C SER A 113 -1.38 15.46 -31.00
N VAL A 114 -1.90 16.42 -31.76
CA VAL A 114 -3.35 16.64 -31.85
C VAL A 114 -3.83 16.07 -33.18
N VAL A 115 -4.55 14.95 -33.12
CA VAL A 115 -5.17 14.33 -34.29
C VAL A 115 -6.69 14.51 -34.20
N MET A 116 -7.26 15.28 -35.13
CA MET A 116 -8.71 15.49 -35.22
C MET A 116 -9.41 14.15 -35.49
N ASN A 117 -10.56 13.92 -34.84
CA ASN A 117 -11.38 12.71 -34.94
C ASN A 117 -10.75 11.39 -34.45
N HIS A 118 -9.64 11.45 -33.68
CA HIS A 118 -9.04 10.26 -33.10
C HIS A 118 -9.92 9.65 -31.99
N ARG A 119 -10.13 8.33 -32.01
CA ARG A 119 -10.89 7.61 -30.96
C ARG A 119 -10.02 7.33 -29.74
N ARG A 120 -10.60 7.50 -28.54
CA ARG A 120 -9.91 7.26 -27.26
C ARG A 120 -9.51 5.77 -27.15
N GLY A 121 -8.24 5.49 -26.88
CA GLY A 121 -7.70 4.12 -26.74
C GLY A 121 -7.00 3.55 -27.97
N GLY A 122 -6.91 4.30 -29.08
CA GLY A 122 -5.98 3.99 -30.18
C GLY A 122 -4.52 4.24 -29.76
N TYR A 123 -3.61 3.48 -30.36
CA TYR A 123 -2.14 3.39 -30.19
C TYR A 123 -1.40 4.58 -29.54
N ARG A 124 -0.24 4.30 -28.91
CA ARG A 124 0.73 5.35 -28.55
C ARG A 124 1.15 6.07 -29.82
N VAL A 125 0.66 7.30 -29.99
CA VAL A 125 1.03 8.17 -31.10
C VAL A 125 2.32 8.87 -30.71
N TRP A 126 3.42 8.50 -31.34
CA TRP A 126 4.65 9.30 -31.30
C TRP A 126 4.55 10.36 -32.38
N ARG A 127 4.87 11.60 -32.03
CA ARG A 127 4.78 12.76 -32.91
C ARG A 127 5.96 12.80 -33.89
N THR A 128 5.73 13.18 -35.15
CA THR A 128 6.82 13.59 -36.05
C THR A 128 7.19 15.07 -35.85
N PRO A 129 8.43 15.50 -36.15
CA PRO A 129 8.85 16.90 -35.94
C PRO A 129 7.98 17.94 -36.67
N GLU A 130 7.33 17.54 -37.77
CA GLU A 130 6.51 18.40 -38.63
C GLU A 130 5.03 18.45 -38.23
N GLU A 131 4.60 17.64 -37.25
CA GLU A 131 3.22 17.64 -36.77
C GLU A 131 2.94 18.77 -35.79
N LYS A 132 1.72 19.31 -35.81
CA LYS A 132 1.23 20.22 -34.77
C LYS A 132 1.08 19.47 -33.46
N PHE A 133 1.49 20.10 -32.37
CA PHE A 133 1.39 19.50 -31.04
C PHE A 133 0.81 20.47 -30.04
N PHE A 134 0.15 19.90 -29.04
CA PHE A 134 -0.31 20.60 -27.87
C PHE A 134 0.79 20.47 -26.80
N TRP A 135 1.29 21.62 -26.35
CA TRP A 135 2.08 21.71 -25.13
C TRP A 135 1.18 22.18 -24.01
N GLY A 136 1.27 21.51 -22.86
CA GLY A 136 0.59 21.95 -21.66
C GLY A 136 1.36 21.58 -20.42
N CYS A 137 1.20 22.39 -19.38
CA CYS A 137 1.67 22.06 -18.05
C CYS A 137 0.51 21.87 -17.07
N PHE A 138 0.70 20.98 -16.11
CA PHE A 138 -0.32 20.53 -15.18
C PHE A 138 0.27 20.39 -13.78
N SER A 139 -0.51 20.78 -12.79
CA SER A 139 -0.28 20.44 -11.39
C SER A 139 -1.44 19.56 -10.92
N TYR A 140 -1.37 19.06 -9.69
CA TYR A 140 -2.40 18.14 -9.19
C TYR A 140 -3.82 18.72 -9.25
N ASP A 141 -3.97 19.99 -8.84
CA ASP A 141 -5.27 20.63 -8.67
C ASP A 141 -5.49 21.78 -9.68
N SER A 142 -4.59 21.98 -10.64
CA SER A 142 -4.69 23.09 -11.59
C SER A 142 -4.04 22.77 -12.93
N LYS A 143 -4.68 23.25 -14.01
CA LYS A 143 -4.07 23.30 -15.33
C LYS A 143 -3.23 24.58 -15.42
N GLY A 144 -2.00 24.45 -15.84
CA GLY A 144 -1.15 25.59 -16.17
C GLY A 144 -1.39 26.06 -17.62
N PRO A 145 -0.57 27.00 -18.11
CA PRO A 145 -0.60 27.44 -19.49
C PRO A 145 -0.56 26.27 -20.48
N CYS A 146 -1.31 26.42 -21.58
CA CYS A 146 -1.27 25.50 -22.69
C CYS A 146 -1.27 26.24 -24.02
N HIS A 147 -0.54 25.69 -24.98
CA HIS A 147 -0.31 26.29 -26.29
C HIS A 147 -0.38 25.21 -27.36
N ILE A 148 -1.05 25.51 -28.46
CA ILE A 148 -0.98 24.68 -29.67
C ILE A 148 0.15 25.26 -30.50
N TRP A 149 1.21 24.48 -30.68
CA TRP A 149 2.37 24.89 -31.43
C TRP A 149 2.27 24.43 -32.87
N HIS A 150 2.73 25.30 -33.76
CA HIS A 150 2.94 24.99 -35.16
C HIS A 150 4.42 24.61 -35.38
N PRO A 151 4.73 23.87 -36.46
CA PRO A 151 6.12 23.59 -36.81
C PRO A 151 6.86 24.90 -37.04
N GLU A 152 7.92 25.12 -36.28
CA GLU A 152 8.77 26.30 -36.44
C GLU A 152 9.49 26.27 -37.78
N THR A 153 9.55 27.42 -38.44
CA THR A 153 10.44 27.63 -39.57
C THR A 153 11.90 27.69 -39.09
N PRO A 154 12.90 27.42 -39.97
CA PRO A 154 14.31 27.52 -39.60
C PRO A 154 14.71 28.92 -39.09
N GLN A 155 14.01 29.97 -39.55
CA GLN A 155 14.24 31.35 -39.12
C GLN A 155 13.72 31.59 -37.70
N GLU A 156 12.50 31.15 -37.40
CA GLU A 156 11.91 31.23 -36.06
C GLU A 156 12.72 30.44 -35.04
N ARG A 157 13.20 29.24 -35.42
CA ARG A 157 14.07 28.44 -34.54
C ARG A 157 15.36 29.18 -34.19
N LYS A 158 15.99 29.83 -35.18
CA LYS A 158 17.21 30.61 -34.96
C LYS A 158 16.96 31.85 -34.08
N ALA A 159 15.80 32.49 -34.23
CA ALA A 159 15.38 33.60 -33.38
C ALA A 159 15.13 33.14 -31.93
N ALA A 160 14.34 32.07 -31.74
CA ALA A 160 14.05 31.50 -30.43
C ALA A 160 15.31 31.02 -29.70
N GLN A 161 16.26 30.42 -30.43
CA GLN A 161 17.56 30.03 -29.87
C GLN A 161 18.35 31.24 -29.37
N LYS A 162 18.35 32.34 -30.14
CA LYS A 162 19.01 33.59 -29.75
C LYS A 162 18.33 34.21 -28.53
N ASP A 163 17.01 34.21 -28.48
CA ASP A 163 16.24 34.72 -27.35
C ASP A 163 16.51 33.91 -26.08
N LEU A 164 16.61 32.57 -26.20
CA LEU A 164 17.00 31.68 -25.10
C LEU A 164 18.42 31.95 -24.60
N GLU A 165 19.38 32.12 -25.51
CA GLU A 165 20.76 32.47 -25.15
C GLU A 165 20.82 33.81 -24.41
N GLU A 166 20.05 34.80 -24.87
CA GLU A 166 19.95 36.10 -24.20
C GLU A 166 19.28 35.98 -22.81
N LEU A 167 18.24 35.15 -22.68
CA LEU A 167 17.56 34.92 -21.41
C LEU A 167 18.46 34.19 -20.42
N ASN A 168 19.17 33.16 -20.87
CA ASN A 168 20.13 32.42 -20.06
C ASN A 168 21.26 33.34 -19.61
N ALA A 169 21.82 34.17 -20.49
CA ALA A 169 22.84 35.15 -20.11
C ALA A 169 22.35 36.16 -19.05
N LYS A 170 21.05 36.48 -19.02
CA LYS A 170 20.44 37.36 -18.00
C LYS A 170 20.12 36.65 -16.69
N LEU A 171 19.77 35.36 -16.74
CA LEU A 171 19.25 34.59 -15.61
C LEU A 171 20.28 33.65 -14.98
N GLU A 172 21.42 33.41 -15.63
CA GLU A 172 22.49 32.58 -15.09
C GLU A 172 22.92 33.13 -13.71
N PRO A 173 22.73 32.36 -12.63
CA PRO A 173 23.21 32.75 -11.32
C PRO A 173 24.74 32.67 -11.30
N ILE A 174 25.37 33.63 -10.62
CA ILE A 174 26.80 33.60 -10.30
C ILE A 174 27.09 32.23 -9.66
N PRO A 175 28.07 31.46 -10.15
CA PRO A 175 28.41 30.17 -9.57
C PRO A 175 28.74 30.37 -8.09
N HIS A 176 28.09 29.59 -7.22
CA HIS A 176 28.51 29.51 -5.83
C HIS A 176 29.94 28.96 -5.79
N GLU A 177 30.92 29.81 -5.44
CA GLU A 177 32.28 29.38 -5.14
C GLU A 177 32.21 28.27 -4.07
N GLN A 178 32.87 27.14 -4.37
CA GLN A 178 33.06 26.02 -3.45
C GLN A 178 34.11 26.33 -2.40
#